data_AF-A0A4U8V3G7-F1
#
_entry.id   AF-A0A4U8V3G7-F1
#
_cell.length_a   1.000
_cell.length_b   1.000
_cell.length_c   1.000
_cell.angle_alpha   90.00
_cell.angle_beta   90.00
_cell.angle_gamma   90.00
#
_symmetry.space_group_name_H-M   'P 1'
#
loop_
_entity.id
_entity.type
_entity.pdbx_description
1 polymer ?
#
loop_
_entity_poly.entity_id
_entity_poly.type
_entity_poly.pdbx_seq_one_letter_code
_entity_poly.pdbx_strand_id
1 'polypeptide(L)'
;MIFPNGTTWLNYRIRSEAPCEMDLRNFPLDTLRCNLILESYSFNAAEVTLQWLNWSPVSAVKTDFNLPDFRMTNITYGKHTEMYTAGVWHRLWVSIYFERLYGFYILQMYMPTYISVFISWIAFWMDTRALPARITLSVSSLMALTFQFGNIVRSLPRASYVKAIDVWMFSCVGFIFFSLVELAIVAYNDKKQDQTQRKNRMSTIGNMLVSAGGPAICPDIAARRWREGRRGGLAVDKLSHDMSNHKNSNYYDSEGMYHNSDMNNHSMQIPRMTNFSSYQTTDSWQKAVKKSEFGGWIDRISSIAFPTAFAFFNVVYWTYYLSARHK
;
A
#
# COMPACT_ATOMS: atom_id res chain seq x y z
N MET A 1 -49.53 -3.14 -41.89
CA MET A 1 -50.98 -3.40 -42.04
C MET A 1 -51.66 -2.09 -42.41
N ILE A 2 -52.56 -2.08 -43.38
CA ILE A 2 -53.32 -0.88 -43.76
C ILE A 2 -54.78 -1.13 -43.37
N PHE A 3 -55.36 -0.21 -42.61
CA PHE A 3 -56.75 -0.28 -42.18
C PHE A 3 -57.70 0.34 -43.22
N PRO A 4 -58.98 -0.07 -43.27
CA PRO A 4 -59.95 0.48 -44.24
C PRO A 4 -60.15 2.00 -44.17
N ASN A 5 -59.85 2.62 -43.02
CA ASN A 5 -59.91 4.07 -42.82
C ASN A 5 -58.66 4.82 -43.31
N GLY A 6 -57.71 4.14 -43.96
CA GLY A 6 -56.46 4.71 -44.44
C GLY A 6 -55.33 4.78 -43.39
N THR A 7 -55.57 4.37 -42.14
CA THR A 7 -54.50 4.31 -41.12
C THR A 7 -53.51 3.21 -41.45
N THR A 8 -52.22 3.45 -41.25
CA THR A 8 -51.17 2.47 -41.49
C THR A 8 -50.48 2.08 -40.18
N TRP A 9 -50.29 0.78 -39.97
CA TRP A 9 -49.49 0.22 -38.89
C TRP A 9 -48.18 -0.31 -39.47
N LEU A 10 -47.08 0.31 -39.03
CA LEU A 10 -45.72 -0.06 -39.39
C LEU A 10 -45.00 -0.60 -38.15
N ASN A 11 -44.29 -1.71 -38.31
CA ASN A 11 -43.49 -2.31 -37.25
C ASN A 11 -42.10 -2.63 -37.81
N TYR A 12 -41.07 -2.14 -37.15
CA TYR A 12 -39.68 -2.34 -37.54
C TYR A 12 -38.89 -2.86 -36.34
N ARG A 13 -37.96 -3.79 -36.60
CA ARG A 13 -36.96 -4.22 -35.62
C ARG A 13 -35.66 -3.47 -35.91
N ILE A 14 -35.22 -2.64 -34.98
CA ILE A 14 -34.04 -1.79 -35.12
C ILE A 14 -33.04 -2.14 -34.03
N ARG A 15 -31.75 -2.21 -34.39
CA ARG A 15 -30.64 -2.17 -33.43
C ARG A 15 -30.09 -0.74 -33.45
N SER A 16 -30.19 -0.05 -32.31
CA SER A 16 -29.75 1.33 -32.17
C SER A 16 -28.65 1.42 -31.13
N GLU A 17 -27.63 2.22 -31.43
CA GLU A 17 -26.61 2.64 -30.49
C GLU A 17 -26.90 4.10 -30.14
N ALA A 18 -27.19 4.36 -28.87
CA ALA A 18 -27.59 5.66 -28.38
C ALA A 18 -26.58 6.17 -27.35
N PRO A 19 -26.38 7.50 -27.24
CA PRO A 19 -25.49 8.06 -26.23
C PRO A 19 -26.05 7.84 -24.82
N CYS A 20 -25.14 7.53 -23.89
CA CYS A 20 -25.43 7.46 -22.46
C CYS A 20 -24.59 8.47 -21.70
N GLU A 21 -25.24 9.24 -20.84
CA GLU A 21 -24.55 10.15 -19.93
C GLU A 21 -24.07 9.34 -18.72
N MET A 22 -22.74 9.28 -18.56
CA MET A 22 -22.08 8.53 -17.49
C MET A 22 -21.46 9.49 -16.50
N ASP A 23 -22.04 9.59 -15.31
CA ASP A 23 -21.41 10.26 -14.17
C ASP A 23 -20.70 9.23 -13.28
N LEU A 24 -19.38 9.19 -13.37
CA LEU A 24 -18.54 8.22 -12.66
C LEU A 24 -18.06 8.73 -11.29
N ARG A 25 -18.57 9.87 -10.80
CA ARG A 25 -18.17 10.43 -9.49
C ARG A 25 -18.35 9.43 -8.35
N ASN A 26 -19.43 8.64 -8.40
CA ASN A 26 -19.75 7.63 -7.39
C ASN A 26 -19.34 6.21 -7.79
N PHE A 27 -18.52 6.04 -8.84
CA PHE A 27 -18.09 4.71 -9.29
C PHE A 27 -17.43 3.89 -8.17
N PRO A 28 -17.80 2.60 -7.94
CA PRO A 28 -18.68 1.74 -8.75
C PRO A 28 -20.15 1.69 -8.28
N LEU A 29 -20.57 2.59 -7.38
CA LEU A 29 -21.93 2.70 -6.86
C LEU A 29 -22.77 3.70 -7.69
N ASP A 30 -22.45 3.83 -8.98
CA ASP A 30 -23.03 4.78 -9.91
C ASP A 30 -24.34 4.28 -10.54
N THR A 31 -25.17 5.24 -10.93
CA THR A 31 -26.37 5.06 -11.77
C THR A 31 -26.16 5.75 -13.11
N LEU A 32 -26.50 5.07 -14.20
CA LEU A 32 -26.32 5.56 -15.56
C LEU A 32 -27.68 5.92 -16.15
N ARG A 33 -27.71 7.01 -16.93
CA ARG A 33 -28.90 7.45 -17.65
C ARG A 33 -28.61 7.41 -19.15
N CYS A 34 -29.29 6.53 -19.85
CA CYS A 34 -29.20 6.39 -21.30
C CYS A 34 -30.42 6.99 -21.98
N ASN A 35 -30.21 7.89 -22.94
CA ASN A 35 -31.28 8.61 -23.60
C ASN A 35 -31.42 8.14 -25.05
N LEU A 36 -32.59 7.61 -25.39
CA LEU A 36 -32.98 7.35 -26.77
C LEU A 36 -33.89 8.49 -27.24
N ILE A 37 -33.55 9.07 -28.38
CA ILE A 37 -34.26 10.20 -28.97
C ILE A 37 -34.78 9.78 -30.35
N LEU A 38 -36.04 10.08 -30.61
CA LEU A 38 -36.72 9.86 -31.88
C LEU A 38 -37.20 11.21 -32.42
N GLU A 39 -36.78 11.55 -33.63
CA GLU A 39 -37.07 12.82 -34.29
C GLU A 39 -37.15 12.59 -35.81
N SER A 40 -37.99 13.36 -36.51
CA SER A 40 -38.03 13.37 -37.98
C SER A 40 -36.84 14.16 -38.52
N TYR A 41 -36.05 13.55 -39.41
CA TYR A 41 -34.88 14.23 -39.97
C TYR A 41 -35.27 15.38 -40.93
N SER A 42 -36.17 15.12 -41.89
CA SER A 42 -36.46 16.07 -42.97
C SER A 42 -37.70 16.94 -42.73
N PHE A 43 -38.69 16.45 -41.99
CA PHE A 43 -40.01 17.08 -41.86
C PHE A 43 -40.13 17.81 -40.53
N ASN A 44 -40.57 19.07 -40.58
CA ASN A 44 -40.75 19.91 -39.39
C ASN A 44 -42.07 19.61 -38.65
N ALA A 45 -42.29 20.28 -37.52
CA ALA A 45 -43.49 20.13 -36.70
C ALA A 45 -44.81 20.54 -37.40
N ALA A 46 -44.75 21.38 -38.45
CA ALA A 46 -45.93 21.80 -39.20
C ALA A 46 -46.39 20.73 -40.20
N GLU A 47 -45.47 19.86 -40.66
CA GLU A 47 -45.77 18.78 -41.59
C GLU A 47 -46.01 17.44 -40.89
N VAL A 48 -45.19 17.12 -39.87
CA VAL A 48 -45.24 15.83 -39.16
C VAL A 48 -45.27 16.05 -37.65
N THR A 49 -46.29 15.49 -37.01
CA THR A 49 -46.40 15.47 -35.54
C THR A 49 -46.10 14.07 -35.01
N LEU A 50 -45.12 13.97 -34.10
CA LEU A 50 -44.79 12.73 -33.39
C LEU A 50 -45.51 12.69 -32.04
N GLN A 51 -46.20 11.59 -31.76
CA GLN A 51 -46.87 11.37 -30.47
C GLN A 51 -46.67 9.91 -30.02
N TRP A 52 -46.52 9.74 -28.71
CA TRP A 52 -46.56 8.41 -28.11
C TRP A 52 -47.98 7.84 -28.14
N LEU A 53 -48.10 6.52 -28.24
CA LEU A 53 -49.39 5.83 -28.10
C LEU A 53 -49.94 6.00 -26.68
N ASN A 54 -51.19 6.45 -26.57
CA ASN A 54 -51.83 6.75 -25.28
C ASN A 54 -51.92 5.56 -24.32
N TRP A 55 -52.11 4.34 -24.84
CA TRP A 55 -52.35 3.13 -24.04
C TRP A 55 -51.08 2.32 -23.76
N SER A 56 -50.01 2.49 -24.54
CA SER A 56 -48.72 1.84 -24.34
C SER A 56 -47.63 2.64 -25.06
N PRO A 57 -47.15 3.74 -24.46
CA PRO A 57 -46.16 4.60 -25.08
C PRO A 57 -44.80 3.90 -25.22
N VAL A 58 -44.32 3.25 -24.16
CA VAL A 58 -43.09 2.47 -24.14
C VAL A 58 -43.32 1.21 -23.33
N SER A 59 -43.06 0.06 -23.94
CA SER A 59 -43.16 -1.26 -23.30
C SER A 59 -41.83 -2.00 -23.43
N ALA A 60 -41.30 -2.49 -22.30
CA ALA A 60 -40.14 -3.37 -22.29
C ALA A 60 -40.60 -4.82 -22.43
N VAL A 61 -39.91 -5.61 -23.27
CA VAL A 61 -40.22 -7.05 -23.48
C VAL A 61 -40.03 -7.86 -22.19
N LYS A 62 -39.14 -7.40 -21.30
CA LYS A 62 -38.89 -8.00 -20.00
C LYS A 62 -38.70 -6.91 -18.96
N THR A 63 -39.40 -7.02 -17.84
CA THR A 63 -39.27 -6.10 -16.69
C THR A 63 -37.90 -6.23 -16.02
N ASP A 64 -37.34 -7.44 -16.00
CA ASP A 64 -36.04 -7.76 -15.39
C ASP A 64 -34.98 -8.06 -16.45
N PHE A 65 -34.62 -7.05 -17.24
CA PHE A 65 -33.48 -7.15 -18.14
C PHE A 65 -32.18 -6.90 -17.35
N ASN A 66 -31.58 -7.98 -16.86
CA ASN A 66 -30.29 -7.94 -16.17
C ASN A 66 -29.16 -8.18 -17.17
N LEU A 67 -28.30 -7.19 -17.35
CA LEU A 67 -26.99 -7.38 -17.96
C LEU A 67 -26.04 -7.93 -16.88
N PRO A 68 -24.93 -8.59 -17.27
CA PRO A 68 -23.94 -9.09 -16.30
C PRO A 68 -23.42 -8.02 -15.34
N ASP A 69 -23.22 -6.79 -15.83
CA ASP A 69 -22.65 -5.67 -15.07
C ASP A 69 -23.68 -4.62 -14.63
N PHE A 70 -24.91 -4.67 -15.18
CA PHE A 70 -25.92 -3.65 -14.97
C PHE A 70 -27.32 -4.22 -14.79
N ARG A 71 -28.08 -3.62 -13.88
CA ARG A 71 -29.51 -3.88 -13.71
C ARG A 71 -30.30 -2.68 -14.19
N MET A 72 -31.23 -2.89 -15.13
CA MET A 72 -32.20 -1.85 -15.49
C MET A 72 -33.14 -1.60 -14.32
N THR A 73 -33.35 -0.34 -13.93
CA THR A 73 -34.19 0.02 -12.78
C THR A 73 -35.48 0.71 -13.18
N ASN A 74 -35.41 1.68 -14.10
CA ASN A 74 -36.57 2.47 -14.48
C ASN A 74 -36.48 2.91 -15.95
N ILE A 75 -37.63 3.11 -16.57
CA ILE A 75 -37.78 3.67 -17.90
C ILE A 75 -38.73 4.86 -17.79
N THR A 76 -38.28 6.01 -18.25
CA THR A 76 -39.08 7.23 -18.35
C THR A 76 -39.17 7.66 -19.79
N TYR A 77 -40.25 8.32 -20.17
CA TYR A 77 -40.46 8.79 -21.54
C TYR A 77 -41.15 10.13 -21.53
N GLY A 78 -41.03 10.85 -22.64
CA GLY A 78 -41.71 12.12 -22.80
C GLY A 78 -41.66 12.63 -24.23
N LYS A 79 -42.26 13.81 -24.42
CA LYS A 79 -42.21 14.57 -25.65
C LYS A 79 -41.57 15.93 -25.37
N HIS A 80 -40.78 16.41 -26.31
CA HIS A 80 -40.13 17.72 -26.28
C HIS A 80 -40.30 18.37 -27.66
N THR A 81 -40.27 19.69 -27.71
CA THR A 81 -40.25 20.42 -28.98
C THR A 81 -38.94 21.18 -29.03
N GLU A 82 -38.13 20.86 -30.03
CA GLU A 82 -36.79 21.45 -30.20
C GLU A 82 -36.86 22.54 -31.27
N MET A 83 -36.18 23.65 -31.03
CA MET A 83 -36.07 24.74 -31.99
C MET A 83 -34.66 24.76 -32.58
N TYR A 84 -34.58 24.60 -33.90
CA TYR A 84 -33.36 24.72 -34.68
C TYR A 84 -33.42 25.99 -35.53
N THR A 85 -32.29 26.37 -36.15
CA THR A 85 -32.23 27.51 -37.08
C THR A 85 -33.18 27.35 -38.27
N ALA A 86 -33.43 26.10 -38.69
CA ALA A 86 -34.30 25.77 -39.81
C ALA A 86 -35.81 25.72 -39.44
N GLY A 87 -36.18 25.91 -38.17
CA GLY A 87 -37.57 25.78 -37.71
C GLY A 87 -37.74 24.94 -36.44
N VAL A 88 -38.94 24.39 -36.25
CA VAL A 88 -39.35 23.68 -35.02
C VAL A 88 -39.64 22.22 -35.31
N TRP A 89 -39.13 21.31 -34.49
CA TRP A 89 -39.30 19.86 -34.60
C TRP A 89 -39.89 19.26 -33.34
N HIS A 90 -40.77 18.27 -33.51
CA HIS A 90 -41.23 17.45 -32.41
C HIS A 90 -40.27 16.28 -32.17
N ARG A 91 -39.91 16.08 -30.91
CA ARG A 91 -38.98 15.06 -30.46
C ARG A 91 -39.61 14.18 -29.38
N LEU A 92 -39.50 12.88 -29.54
CA LEU A 92 -39.86 11.91 -28.51
C LEU A 92 -38.58 11.40 -27.85
N TRP A 93 -38.60 11.24 -26.54
CA TRP A 93 -37.44 10.73 -25.80
C TRP A 93 -37.83 9.62 -24.84
N VAL A 94 -36.89 8.70 -24.62
CA VAL A 94 -36.95 7.62 -23.64
C VAL A 94 -35.65 7.64 -22.87
N SER A 95 -35.72 7.82 -21.55
CA SER A 95 -34.57 7.70 -20.65
C SER A 95 -34.64 6.39 -19.88
N ILE A 96 -33.63 5.55 -20.05
CA ILE A 96 -33.48 4.26 -19.39
C ILE A 96 -32.42 4.40 -18.31
N TYR A 97 -32.76 4.00 -17.09
CA TYR A 97 -31.86 4.04 -15.94
C TYR A 97 -31.25 2.65 -15.69
N PHE A 98 -29.95 2.62 -15.52
CA PHE A 98 -29.17 1.42 -15.21
C PHE A 98 -28.40 1.61 -13.90
N GLU A 99 -28.45 0.62 -13.03
CA GLU A 99 -27.61 0.52 -11.83
C GLU A 99 -26.45 -0.45 -12.07
N ARG A 100 -25.23 -0.05 -11.71
CA ARG A 100 -24.07 -0.94 -11.78
C ARG A 100 -24.07 -1.98 -10.65
N LEU A 101 -23.80 -3.23 -11.00
CA LEU A 101 -23.58 -4.31 -10.04
C LEU A 101 -22.14 -4.22 -9.50
N TYR A 102 -21.97 -3.70 -8.28
CA TYR A 102 -20.66 -3.37 -7.71
C TYR A 102 -19.89 -4.57 -7.13
N GLY A 103 -20.51 -5.74 -6.96
CA GLY A 103 -19.92 -6.89 -6.25
C GLY A 103 -18.56 -7.33 -6.80
N PHE A 104 -18.43 -7.39 -8.12
CA PHE A 104 -17.17 -7.67 -8.81
C PHE A 104 -16.08 -6.63 -8.49
N TYR A 105 -16.44 -5.35 -8.51
CA TYR A 105 -15.53 -4.23 -8.25
C TYR A 105 -15.03 -4.23 -6.80
N ILE A 106 -15.88 -4.58 -5.84
CA ILE A 106 -15.46 -4.75 -4.43
C ILE A 106 -14.43 -5.87 -4.29
N LEU A 107 -14.70 -7.03 -4.88
CA LEU A 107 -13.81 -8.19 -4.75
C LEU A 107 -12.49 -8.03 -5.53
N GLN A 108 -12.50 -7.36 -6.68
CA GLN A 108 -11.30 -7.24 -7.51
C GLN A 108 -10.49 -5.96 -7.28
N MET A 109 -11.12 -4.85 -6.88
CA MET A 109 -10.42 -3.59 -6.66
C MET A 109 -10.21 -3.32 -5.18
N TYR A 110 -11.27 -3.41 -4.36
CA TYR A 110 -11.16 -3.06 -2.94
C TYR A 110 -10.41 -4.14 -2.14
N MET A 111 -10.75 -5.42 -2.26
CA MET A 111 -10.11 -6.49 -1.47
C MET A 111 -8.57 -6.54 -1.62
N PRO A 112 -7.98 -6.44 -2.83
CA PRO A 112 -6.51 -6.42 -2.95
C PRO A 112 -5.87 -5.17 -2.32
N THR A 113 -6.54 -4.01 -2.37
CA THR A 113 -6.02 -2.78 -1.74
C THR A 113 -6.06 -2.86 -0.22
N TYR A 114 -7.10 -3.49 0.35
CA TYR A 114 -7.14 -3.80 1.78
C TYR A 114 -5.95 -4.65 2.19
N ILE A 115 -5.71 -5.76 1.47
CA ILE A 115 -4.58 -6.65 1.76
C ILE A 115 -3.26 -5.89 1.75
N SER A 116 -3.03 -5.02 0.76
CA SER A 116 -1.83 -4.17 0.69
C SER A 116 -1.68 -3.25 1.92
N VAL A 117 -2.77 -2.64 2.39
CA VAL A 117 -2.76 -1.79 3.60
C VAL A 117 -2.54 -2.63 4.86
N PHE A 118 -3.14 -3.83 4.95
CA PHE A 118 -2.88 -4.73 6.08
C PHE A 118 -1.41 -5.16 6.14
N ILE A 119 -0.80 -5.51 5.00
CA ILE A 119 0.62 -5.90 4.94
C ILE A 119 1.53 -4.76 5.38
N SER A 120 1.23 -3.51 5.02
CA SER A 120 2.10 -2.38 5.35
C SER A 120 2.25 -2.13 6.85
N TRP A 121 1.21 -2.35 7.65
CA TRP A 121 1.29 -2.18 9.11
C TRP A 121 1.55 -3.48 9.89
N ILE A 122 1.46 -4.66 9.26
CA ILE A 122 1.93 -5.92 9.87
C ILE A 122 3.43 -5.82 10.17
N ALA A 123 4.17 -5.03 9.39
CA ALA A 123 5.58 -4.74 9.63
C ALA A 123 5.85 -4.14 11.03
N PHE A 124 4.88 -3.48 11.68
CA PHE A 124 5.02 -2.93 13.04
C PHE A 124 5.04 -4.01 14.12
N TRP A 125 4.43 -5.17 13.84
CA TRP A 125 4.39 -6.30 14.78
C TRP A 125 5.62 -7.20 14.68
N MET A 126 6.39 -7.09 13.60
CA MET A 126 7.60 -7.87 13.38
C MET A 126 8.75 -7.34 14.26
N ASP A 127 9.76 -8.13 14.62
CA ASP A 127 10.88 -7.65 15.46
C ASP A 127 11.71 -6.54 14.77
N THR A 128 12.21 -5.57 15.55
CA THR A 128 12.98 -4.39 15.08
C THR A 128 14.34 -4.77 14.51
N ARG A 129 14.85 -5.96 14.86
CA ARG A 129 16.17 -6.45 14.44
C ARG A 129 16.25 -6.81 12.96
N ALA A 130 15.11 -7.02 12.30
CA ALA A 130 15.02 -7.37 10.88
C ALA A 130 14.50 -6.19 10.02
N LEU A 131 15.13 -5.02 10.12
CA LEU A 131 14.80 -3.83 9.31
C LEU A 131 14.67 -4.10 7.79
N PRO A 132 15.53 -4.91 7.15
CA PRO A 132 15.43 -5.18 5.71
C PRO A 132 14.09 -5.84 5.32
N ALA A 133 13.59 -6.74 6.17
CA ALA A 133 12.31 -7.42 5.93
C ALA A 133 11.14 -6.43 6.02
N ARG A 134 11.12 -5.55 7.04
CA ARG A 134 10.06 -4.53 7.21
C ARG A 134 9.97 -3.57 6.02
N ILE A 135 11.13 -3.11 5.53
CA ILE A 135 11.22 -2.20 4.37
C ILE A 135 10.69 -2.91 3.11
N THR A 136 11.09 -4.17 2.91
CA THR A 136 10.71 -4.94 1.72
C THR A 136 9.20 -5.17 1.66
N LEU A 137 8.55 -5.52 2.78
CA LEU A 137 7.10 -5.71 2.85
C LEU A 137 6.33 -4.41 2.53
N SER A 138 6.78 -3.28 3.08
CA SER A 138 6.12 -1.99 2.90
C SER A 138 6.28 -1.43 1.48
N VAL A 139 7.49 -1.52 0.91
CA VAL A 139 7.75 -1.09 -0.47
C VAL A 139 7.02 -1.99 -1.47
N SER A 140 7.00 -3.31 -1.25
CA SER A 140 6.25 -4.25 -2.10
C SER A 140 4.76 -3.95 -2.10
N SER A 141 4.19 -3.58 -0.95
CA SER A 141 2.78 -3.19 -0.82
C SER A 141 2.46 -1.90 -1.59
N LEU A 142 3.36 -0.90 -1.53
CA LEU A 142 3.22 0.33 -2.31
C LEU A 142 3.30 0.08 -3.82
N MET A 143 4.22 -0.78 -4.24
CA MET A 143 4.36 -1.17 -5.65
C MET A 143 3.11 -1.93 -6.13
N ALA A 144 2.61 -2.89 -5.35
CA ALA A 144 1.38 -3.61 -5.64
C ALA A 144 0.18 -2.67 -5.80
N LEU A 145 0.03 -1.70 -4.89
CA LEU A 145 -1.05 -0.72 -4.96
C LEU A 145 -0.92 0.19 -6.19
N THR A 146 0.30 0.61 -6.54
CA THR A 146 0.56 1.41 -7.75
C THR A 146 0.19 0.65 -9.02
N PHE A 147 0.48 -0.65 -9.10
CA PHE A 147 0.04 -1.50 -10.22
C PHE A 147 -1.48 -1.63 -10.29
N GLN A 148 -2.13 -1.83 -9.14
CA GLN A 148 -3.60 -1.89 -9.06
C GLN A 148 -4.24 -0.59 -9.54
N PHE A 149 -3.70 0.56 -9.14
CA PHE A 149 -4.13 1.87 -9.64
C PHE A 149 -4.01 1.97 -11.16
N GLY A 150 -2.88 1.53 -11.72
CA GLY A 150 -2.68 1.47 -13.17
C GLY A 150 -3.69 0.57 -13.89
N ASN A 151 -4.07 -0.55 -13.29
CA ASN A 151 -5.09 -1.45 -13.85
C ASN A 151 -6.50 -0.84 -13.80
N ILE A 152 -6.85 -0.16 -12.71
CA ILE A 152 -8.14 0.54 -12.57
C ILE A 152 -8.26 1.69 -13.58
N VAL A 153 -7.22 2.50 -13.76
CA VAL A 153 -7.23 3.62 -14.72
C VAL A 153 -7.35 3.12 -16.17
N ARG A 154 -6.90 1.90 -16.47
CA ARG A 154 -7.05 1.29 -17.81
C ARG A 154 -8.41 0.66 -18.05
N SER A 155 -9.07 0.15 -17.00
CA SER A 155 -10.38 -0.50 -17.12
C SER A 155 -11.55 0.50 -17.13
N LEU A 156 -11.29 1.75 -16.75
CA LEU A 156 -12.28 2.84 -16.80
C LEU A 156 -11.95 3.88 -17.89
N PRO A 157 -12.97 4.52 -18.50
CA PRO A 157 -12.74 5.65 -19.37
C PRO A 157 -12.08 6.81 -18.59
N ARG A 158 -11.20 7.54 -19.27
CA ARG A 158 -10.50 8.69 -18.67
C ARG A 158 -11.49 9.83 -18.42
N ALA A 159 -11.77 10.07 -17.14
CA ALA A 159 -12.51 11.23 -16.67
C ALA A 159 -11.56 12.20 -15.93
N SER A 160 -11.79 13.51 -16.06
CA SER A 160 -10.99 14.56 -15.41
C SER A 160 -11.44 14.89 -13.99
N TYR A 161 -12.62 14.42 -13.57
CA TYR A 161 -13.14 14.63 -12.23
C TYR A 161 -12.73 13.50 -11.26
N VAL A 162 -12.75 13.82 -9.97
CA VAL A 162 -12.42 12.87 -8.89
C VAL A 162 -13.55 11.84 -8.74
N LYS A 163 -13.19 10.56 -8.81
CA LYS A 163 -14.10 9.43 -8.58
C LYS A 163 -13.97 8.92 -7.15
N ALA A 164 -15.00 8.27 -6.62
CA ALA A 164 -14.98 7.65 -5.29
C ALA A 164 -13.79 6.70 -5.12
N ILE A 165 -13.54 5.86 -6.13
CA ILE A 165 -12.38 4.96 -6.16
C ILE A 165 -11.04 5.71 -6.10
N ASP A 166 -10.93 6.91 -6.68
CA ASP A 166 -9.68 7.69 -6.61
C ASP A 166 -9.43 8.15 -5.17
N VAL A 167 -10.47 8.63 -4.47
CA VAL A 167 -10.39 9.02 -3.04
C VAL A 167 -9.96 7.85 -2.17
N TRP A 168 -10.52 6.66 -2.42
CA TRP A 168 -10.11 5.41 -1.76
C TRP A 168 -8.63 5.12 -1.99
N MET A 169 -8.20 5.10 -3.26
CA MET A 169 -6.82 4.79 -3.64
C MET A 169 -5.82 5.80 -3.06
N PHE A 170 -6.10 7.10 -3.12
CA PHE A 170 -5.25 8.13 -2.52
C PHE A 170 -5.15 7.97 -1.00
N SER A 171 -6.23 7.61 -0.34
CA SER A 171 -6.24 7.37 1.11
C SER A 171 -5.38 6.16 1.46
N CYS A 172 -5.52 5.04 0.74
CA CYS A 172 -4.68 3.85 0.93
C CYS A 172 -3.19 4.13 0.65
N VAL A 173 -2.86 4.86 -0.42
CA VAL A 173 -1.47 5.33 -0.67
C VAL A 173 -0.97 6.14 0.50
N GLY A 174 -1.77 7.08 1.00
CA GLY A 174 -1.43 7.91 2.15
C GLY A 174 -1.09 7.08 3.40
N PHE A 175 -1.92 6.10 3.75
CA PHE A 175 -1.66 5.20 4.89
C PHE A 175 -0.37 4.40 4.74
N ILE A 176 -0.10 3.84 3.56
CA ILE A 176 1.16 3.10 3.28
C ILE A 176 2.36 4.06 3.30
N PHE A 177 2.20 5.28 2.81
CA PHE A 177 3.26 6.29 2.86
C PHE A 177 3.59 6.69 4.30
N PHE A 178 2.58 6.93 5.13
CA PHE A 178 2.79 7.22 6.55
C PHE A 178 3.43 6.05 7.30
N SER A 179 3.13 4.80 6.95
CA SER A 179 3.82 3.64 7.54
C SER A 179 5.29 3.59 7.12
N LEU A 180 5.63 3.95 5.87
CA LEU A 180 7.03 4.06 5.42
C LEU A 180 7.78 5.18 6.14
N VAL A 181 7.15 6.32 6.38
CA VAL A 181 7.73 7.44 7.14
C VAL A 181 8.04 7.01 8.57
N GLU A 182 7.12 6.27 9.20
CA GLU A 182 7.32 5.71 10.53
C GLU A 182 8.53 4.76 10.56
N LEU A 183 8.63 3.85 9.59
CA LEU A 183 9.76 2.94 9.48
C LEU A 183 11.09 3.70 9.28
N ALA A 184 11.08 4.80 8.53
CA ALA A 184 12.26 5.64 8.37
C ALA A 184 12.68 6.29 9.69
N ILE A 185 11.73 6.72 10.52
CA ILE A 185 11.98 7.27 11.86
C ILE A 185 12.55 6.18 12.78
N VAL A 186 11.97 4.98 12.77
CA VAL A 186 12.45 3.84 13.56
C VAL A 186 13.87 3.44 13.15
N ALA A 187 14.13 3.30 11.86
CA ALA A 187 15.45 2.97 11.33
C ALA A 187 16.51 4.04 11.65
N TYR A 188 16.13 5.32 11.58
CA TYR A 188 17.02 6.41 11.96
C TYR A 188 17.37 6.36 13.45
N ASN A 189 16.38 6.13 14.30
CA ASN A 189 16.58 6.03 15.74
C ASN A 189 17.43 4.82 16.11
N ASP A 190 17.22 3.67 15.49
CA ASP A 190 18.01 2.45 15.69
C ASP A 190 19.50 2.68 15.34
N LYS A 191 19.77 3.27 14.16
CA LYS A 191 21.14 3.65 13.76
C LYS A 191 21.81 4.62 14.75
N LYS A 192 21.04 5.57 15.31
CA LYS A 192 21.54 6.51 16.32
C LYS A 192 21.85 5.80 17.65
N GLN A 193 21.07 4.78 18.03
CA GLN A 193 21.33 3.96 19.20
C GLN A 193 22.61 3.15 19.05
N ASP A 194 22.80 2.48 17.91
CA ASP A 194 24.01 1.72 17.59
C ASP A 194 25.29 2.58 17.68
N GLN A 195 25.25 3.79 17.13
CA GLN A 195 26.38 4.72 17.23
C GLN A 195 26.66 5.14 18.68
N THR A 196 25.62 5.38 19.48
CA THR A 196 25.77 5.77 20.88
C THR A 196 26.31 4.62 21.72
N GLN A 197 25.83 3.39 21.51
CA GLN A 197 26.36 2.20 22.19
C GLN A 197 27.82 1.93 21.82
N ARG A 198 28.21 2.10 20.55
CA ARG A 198 29.61 1.97 20.12
C ARG A 198 30.52 2.98 20.83
N LYS A 199 30.11 4.25 20.94
CA LYS A 199 30.87 5.28 21.68
C LYS A 199 31.01 4.92 23.17
N ASN A 200 29.92 4.48 23.81
CA ASN A 200 29.94 4.10 25.22
C ASN A 200 30.82 2.87 25.48
N ARG A 201 30.74 1.82 24.65
CA ARG A 201 31.61 0.63 24.75
C ARG A 201 33.09 1.00 24.61
N MET A 202 33.42 1.90 23.69
CA MET A 202 34.79 2.36 23.48
C MET A 202 35.32 3.17 24.67
N SER A 203 34.48 4.00 25.29
CA SER A 203 34.81 4.71 26.53
C SER A 203 35.00 3.76 27.71
N THR A 204 34.15 2.72 27.85
CA THR A 204 34.30 1.72 28.93
C THR A 204 35.57 0.90 28.77
N ILE A 205 35.92 0.46 27.56
CA ILE A 205 37.18 -0.26 27.28
C ILE A 205 38.39 0.65 27.55
N GLY A 206 38.32 1.93 27.16
CA GLY A 206 39.35 2.91 27.49
C GLY A 206 39.57 3.06 29.00
N ASN A 207 38.48 3.16 29.78
CA ASN A 207 38.55 3.27 31.24
C ASN A 207 39.06 1.97 31.91
N MET A 208 38.72 0.79 31.38
CA MET A 208 39.27 -0.49 31.85
C MET A 208 40.77 -0.62 31.59
N LEU A 209 41.24 -0.24 30.40
CA LEU A 209 42.67 -0.28 30.05
C LEU A 209 43.50 0.66 30.93
N VAL A 210 42.95 1.83 31.27
CA VAL A 210 43.59 2.79 32.20
C VAL A 210 43.64 2.24 33.63
N SER A 211 42.59 1.55 34.09
CA SER A 211 42.53 0.99 35.44
C SER A 211 43.40 -0.27 35.63
N ALA A 212 43.74 -0.98 34.55
CA ALA A 212 44.54 -2.21 34.61
C ALA A 212 46.07 -1.97 34.67
N GLY A 213 46.52 -0.72 34.70
CA GLY A 213 47.95 -0.39 34.85
C GLY A 213 48.84 -0.81 33.67
N GLY A 214 48.27 -1.05 32.49
CA GLY A 214 49.05 -1.30 31.27
C GLY A 214 49.77 -0.02 30.80
N PRO A 215 50.99 -0.11 30.24
CA PRO A 215 51.72 1.07 29.81
C PRO A 215 50.87 1.83 28.78
N ALA A 216 50.84 3.15 28.91
CA ALA A 216 50.15 4.04 28.00
C ALA A 216 50.73 3.92 26.60
N ILE A 217 50.25 2.95 25.81
CA ILE A 217 50.41 2.98 24.37
C ILE A 217 49.43 4.05 23.90
N CYS A 218 49.97 5.23 23.61
CA CYS A 218 49.21 6.35 23.07
C CYS A 218 48.26 5.86 21.97
N PRO A 219 46.97 6.26 21.97
CA PRO A 219 45.99 5.83 20.96
C PRO A 219 46.40 6.18 19.53
N ASP A 220 47.35 7.09 19.36
CA ASP A 220 47.81 7.62 18.09
C ASP A 220 48.64 6.61 17.26
N ILE A 221 49.36 5.67 17.90
CA ILE A 221 50.17 4.67 17.17
C ILE A 221 49.30 3.53 16.63
N ALA A 222 48.29 3.09 17.40
CA ALA A 222 47.32 2.09 16.92
C ALA A 222 46.40 2.69 15.83
N ALA A 223 46.03 3.97 15.95
CA ALA A 223 45.22 4.67 14.94
C ALA A 223 45.97 4.91 13.62
N ARG A 224 47.30 5.12 13.65
CA ARG A 224 48.12 5.19 12.42
C ARG A 224 48.21 3.82 11.73
N ARG A 225 48.46 2.75 12.48
CA ARG A 225 48.57 1.39 11.92
C ARG A 225 47.24 0.88 11.31
N TRP A 226 46.10 1.30 11.85
CA TRP A 226 44.77 1.01 11.26
C TRP A 226 44.46 1.83 10.00
N ARG A 227 45.09 3.01 9.84
CA ARG A 227 44.89 3.89 8.67
C ARG A 227 45.76 3.48 7.48
N GLU A 228 46.96 2.97 7.74
CA GLU A 228 47.85 2.41 6.70
C GLU A 228 47.28 1.12 6.05
N GLY A 229 46.56 0.29 6.81
CA GLY A 229 45.99 -0.98 6.32
C GLY A 229 44.83 -0.86 5.32
N ARG A 230 44.35 0.37 5.03
CA ARG A 230 43.24 0.62 4.09
C ARG A 230 43.67 1.16 2.73
N ARG A 231 44.98 1.33 2.48
CA ARG A 231 45.51 1.85 1.21
C ARG A 231 46.06 0.80 0.25
N GLY A 232 46.02 -0.50 0.60
CA GLY A 232 46.43 -1.58 -0.28
C GLY A 232 45.35 -2.65 -0.43
N GLY A 233 44.81 -2.79 -1.64
CA GLY A 233 44.31 -4.08 -2.12
C GLY A 233 42.80 -4.26 -2.22
N LEU A 234 42.32 -4.28 -3.46
CA LEU A 234 41.13 -4.98 -3.90
C LEU A 234 41.17 -6.49 -3.53
N ALA A 235 39.97 -7.10 -3.48
CA ALA A 235 39.67 -8.51 -3.25
C ALA A 235 39.86 -8.95 -1.77
N VAL A 236 38.91 -9.62 -1.12
CA VAL A 236 38.43 -10.95 -1.48
C VAL A 236 37.01 -11.17 -0.93
N ASP A 237 36.17 -11.70 -1.82
CA ASP A 237 34.89 -12.35 -1.57
C ASP A 237 34.96 -13.51 -0.56
N LYS A 238 33.83 -13.75 0.11
CA LYS A 238 33.46 -14.99 0.83
C LYS A 238 34.24 -15.33 2.10
N LEU A 239 33.51 -15.29 3.22
CA LEU A 239 33.25 -16.49 4.03
C LEU A 239 32.19 -16.19 5.10
N SER A 240 30.94 -16.43 4.72
CA SER A 240 29.90 -16.90 5.63
C SER A 240 29.89 -18.43 5.62
N HIS A 241 29.64 -19.02 6.80
CA HIS A 241 29.56 -20.43 7.20
C HIS A 241 30.72 -20.81 8.13
N ASP A 242 30.50 -21.28 9.35
CA ASP A 242 29.30 -21.50 10.14
C ASP A 242 29.82 -21.89 11.54
N MET A 243 29.15 -21.52 12.63
CA MET A 243 29.46 -22.19 13.90
C MET A 243 28.29 -22.16 14.87
N SER A 244 27.50 -23.23 14.84
CA SER A 244 27.10 -23.98 16.04
C SER A 244 26.35 -25.27 15.69
N ASN A 245 26.89 -26.45 16.01
CA ASN A 245 26.45 -27.23 17.18
C ASN A 245 26.99 -28.67 17.25
N HIS A 246 27.59 -28.99 18.40
CA HIS A 246 27.38 -30.18 19.26
C HIS A 246 27.17 -31.59 18.63
N LYS A 247 28.13 -32.52 18.86
CA LYS A 247 28.06 -33.64 19.85
C LYS A 247 29.06 -34.78 19.53
N ASN A 248 29.65 -35.28 20.63
CA ASN A 248 30.11 -36.64 20.92
C ASN A 248 31.25 -37.32 20.13
N SER A 249 32.12 -37.93 20.96
CA SER A 249 32.70 -39.27 20.83
C SER A 249 34.17 -39.35 20.43
N ASN A 250 34.96 -39.83 21.40
CA ASN A 250 35.93 -40.92 21.30
C ASN A 250 37.19 -40.77 20.42
N TYR A 251 38.33 -40.93 21.12
CA TYR A 251 39.31 -42.01 20.90
C TYR A 251 40.53 -41.70 19.99
N TYR A 252 41.71 -41.67 20.66
CA TYR A 252 43.07 -42.05 20.23
C TYR A 252 43.74 -41.14 19.17
N ASP A 253 45.05 -40.94 19.08
CA ASP A 253 46.28 -41.26 19.83
C ASP A 253 47.34 -40.50 18.98
N SER A 254 48.25 -39.74 19.58
CA SER A 254 49.68 -40.07 19.61
C SER A 254 50.58 -39.25 18.66
N GLU A 255 51.70 -38.86 19.27
CA GLU A 255 53.05 -38.69 18.72
C GLU A 255 53.45 -37.50 17.85
N GLY A 256 54.61 -36.94 18.23
CA GLY A 256 55.60 -36.38 17.29
C GLY A 256 56.06 -34.95 17.61
N MET A 257 56.85 -34.70 18.67
CA MET A 257 58.32 -34.72 18.72
C MET A 257 59.07 -33.56 17.98
N TYR A 258 59.65 -32.67 18.82
CA TYR A 258 60.96 -31.96 18.76
C TYR A 258 61.36 -31.03 17.61
N HIS A 259 61.71 -29.76 17.93
CA HIS A 259 63.11 -29.40 18.24
C HIS A 259 63.25 -28.01 18.89
N ASN A 260 64.13 -27.95 19.90
CA ASN A 260 64.56 -26.79 20.71
C ASN A 260 65.51 -25.85 19.94
N SER A 261 65.50 -24.56 20.29
CA SER A 261 66.69 -23.92 20.89
C SER A 261 66.44 -22.50 21.46
N ASP A 262 67.05 -22.32 22.64
CA ASP A 262 67.65 -21.11 23.22
C ASP A 262 66.82 -20.12 24.06
N MET A 263 66.95 -20.39 25.36
CA MET A 263 67.00 -19.52 26.54
C MET A 263 67.51 -18.08 26.29
N ASN A 264 66.81 -17.11 26.88
CA ASN A 264 67.44 -16.29 27.93
C ASN A 264 66.42 -15.72 28.91
N ASN A 265 66.70 -15.99 30.19
CA ASN A 265 65.98 -15.56 31.38
C ASN A 265 66.04 -14.04 31.56
N HIS A 266 64.88 -13.41 31.67
CA HIS A 266 64.69 -12.34 32.65
C HIS A 266 63.38 -12.60 33.39
N SER A 267 63.53 -12.93 34.67
CA SER A 267 62.46 -13.04 35.64
C SER A 267 61.78 -11.69 35.85
N MET A 268 60.46 -11.66 35.78
CA MET A 268 59.67 -10.62 36.47
C MET A 268 58.35 -11.22 36.92
N GLN A 269 58.12 -11.12 38.23
CA GLN A 269 57.10 -11.80 39.00
C GLN A 269 55.68 -11.39 38.59
N ILE A 270 54.76 -12.36 38.62
CA ILE A 270 53.31 -12.18 38.47
C ILE A 270 52.76 -11.52 39.74
N PRO A 271 52.11 -10.34 39.69
CA PRO A 271 51.30 -9.89 40.80
C PRO A 271 49.98 -10.67 40.80
N ARG A 272 49.70 -11.37 41.90
CA ARG A 272 48.36 -11.86 42.24
C ARG A 272 47.42 -10.65 42.34
N MET A 273 46.57 -10.43 41.33
CA MET A 273 45.38 -9.60 41.50
C MET A 273 44.33 -10.40 42.27
N THR A 274 44.37 -10.25 43.59
CA THR A 274 43.21 -10.50 44.44
C THR A 274 42.37 -9.22 44.48
N ASN A 275 41.05 -9.40 44.48
CA ASN A 275 39.99 -8.39 44.62
C ASN A 275 39.64 -7.57 43.36
N PHE A 276 38.92 -8.23 42.44
CA PHE A 276 38.01 -7.53 41.53
C PHE A 276 36.79 -7.03 42.34
N SER A 277 36.95 -5.86 42.96
CA SER A 277 35.82 -5.13 43.53
C SER A 277 34.89 -4.69 42.41
N SER A 278 33.63 -5.10 42.53
CA SER A 278 32.51 -4.80 41.65
C SER A 278 32.27 -3.28 41.55
N TYR A 279 32.87 -2.63 40.55
CA TYR A 279 32.59 -1.23 40.24
C TYR A 279 31.49 -1.10 39.17
N GLN A 280 30.31 -0.67 39.64
CA GLN A 280 29.29 0.15 38.98
C GLN A 280 29.19 0.06 37.45
N THR A 281 28.37 -0.87 36.95
CA THR A 281 27.85 -0.88 35.57
C THR A 281 26.34 -0.65 35.49
N THR A 282 25.66 -0.36 36.60
CA THR A 282 24.18 -0.33 36.63
C THR A 282 23.56 0.83 35.83
N ASP A 283 24.16 2.02 35.85
CA ASP A 283 23.58 3.23 35.24
C ASP A 283 23.63 3.26 33.70
N SER A 284 24.67 2.70 33.11
CA SER A 284 24.86 2.65 31.65
C SER A 284 23.99 1.57 31.00
N TRP A 285 23.82 0.43 31.67
CA TRP A 285 22.85 -0.60 31.28
C TRP A 285 21.41 -0.11 31.44
N GLN A 286 21.07 0.59 32.52
CA GLN A 286 19.73 1.15 32.70
C GLN A 286 19.38 2.20 31.63
N LYS A 287 20.31 3.08 31.25
CA LYS A 287 20.09 4.04 30.14
C LYS A 287 20.04 3.39 28.75
N ALA A 288 20.77 2.29 28.52
CA ALA A 288 20.71 1.54 27.26
C ALA A 288 19.40 0.74 27.14
N VAL A 289 18.93 0.12 28.23
CA VAL A 289 17.65 -0.62 28.30
C VAL A 289 16.46 0.34 28.14
N LYS A 290 16.46 1.49 28.83
CA LYS A 290 15.36 2.47 28.79
C LYS A 290 15.22 3.19 27.44
N LYS A 291 16.23 3.11 26.56
CA LYS A 291 16.24 3.77 25.25
C LYS A 291 15.96 2.82 24.08
N SER A 292 16.26 1.52 24.20
CA SER A 292 15.77 0.51 23.23
C SER A 292 14.25 0.33 23.31
N GLU A 293 13.63 0.67 24.44
CA GLU A 293 12.17 0.75 24.59
C GLU A 293 11.52 1.80 23.68
N PHE A 294 12.22 2.88 23.31
CA PHE A 294 11.58 3.98 22.56
C PHE A 294 11.22 3.59 21.11
N GLY A 295 12.05 2.77 20.44
CA GLY A 295 11.75 2.25 19.11
C GLY A 295 10.57 1.27 19.13
N GLY A 296 10.56 0.34 20.08
CA GLY A 296 9.43 -0.58 20.28
C GLY A 296 8.15 0.12 20.78
N TRP A 297 8.27 1.25 21.47
CA TRP A 297 7.14 2.05 21.90
C TRP A 297 6.46 2.78 20.72
N ILE A 298 7.25 3.31 19.77
CA ILE A 298 6.71 3.91 18.54
C ILE A 298 5.97 2.84 17.74
N ASP A 299 6.60 1.69 17.47
CA ASP A 299 5.96 0.56 16.77
C ASP A 299 4.65 0.13 17.45
N ARG A 300 4.60 0.16 18.79
CA ARG A 300 3.42 -0.23 19.59
C ARG A 300 2.29 0.80 19.56
N ILE A 301 2.61 2.08 19.41
CA ILE A 301 1.59 3.10 19.20
C ILE A 301 1.08 3.04 17.76
N SER A 302 1.99 2.93 16.79
CA SER A 302 1.67 2.80 15.36
C SER A 302 0.77 1.59 15.10
N SER A 303 1.02 0.46 15.77
CA SER A 303 0.22 -0.76 15.62
C SER A 303 -1.24 -0.64 16.07
N ILE A 304 -1.57 0.36 16.89
CA ILE A 304 -2.96 0.66 17.31
C ILE A 304 -3.51 1.85 16.52
N ALA A 305 -2.72 2.90 16.32
CA ALA A 305 -3.16 4.14 15.67
C ALA A 305 -3.51 3.93 14.18
N PHE A 306 -2.71 3.16 13.44
CA PHE A 306 -2.96 2.96 12.01
C PHE A 306 -4.23 2.16 11.72
N PRO A 307 -4.46 0.98 12.35
CA PRO A 307 -5.70 0.23 12.14
C PRO A 307 -6.94 0.99 12.60
N THR A 308 -6.86 1.75 13.71
CA THR A 308 -8.00 2.54 14.21
C THR A 308 -8.33 3.71 13.29
N ALA A 309 -7.33 4.44 12.80
CA ALA A 309 -7.52 5.50 11.81
C ALA A 309 -8.10 4.97 10.50
N PHE A 310 -7.62 3.81 10.02
CA PHE A 310 -8.15 3.19 8.82
C PHE A 310 -9.57 2.66 9.01
N ALA A 311 -9.90 2.08 10.17
CA ALA A 311 -11.25 1.67 10.50
C ALA A 311 -12.22 2.86 10.53
N PHE A 312 -11.80 3.98 11.13
CA PHE A 312 -12.58 5.23 11.11
C PHE A 312 -12.79 5.73 9.68
N PHE A 313 -11.74 5.78 8.87
CA PHE A 313 -11.83 6.14 7.46
C PHE A 313 -12.83 5.27 6.70
N ASN A 314 -12.81 3.95 6.94
CA ASN A 314 -13.75 3.02 6.32
C ASN A 314 -15.20 3.33 6.68
N VAL A 315 -15.49 3.55 7.96
CA VAL A 315 -16.84 3.90 8.40
C VAL A 315 -17.32 5.17 7.69
N VAL A 316 -16.50 6.22 7.66
CA VAL A 316 -16.85 7.49 7.00
C VAL A 316 -17.02 7.31 5.48
N TYR A 317 -16.08 6.61 4.84
CA TYR A 317 -16.10 6.39 3.39
C TYR A 317 -17.36 5.62 2.95
N TRP A 318 -17.61 4.46 3.56
CA TRP A 318 -18.74 3.62 3.18
C TRP A 318 -20.07 4.27 3.52
N THR A 319 -20.20 4.93 4.68
CA THR A 319 -21.45 5.63 5.03
C THR A 319 -21.75 6.77 4.06
N TYR A 320 -20.75 7.56 3.67
CA TYR A 320 -20.92 8.65 2.71
C TYR A 320 -21.37 8.13 1.33
N TYR A 321 -20.63 7.19 0.74
CA TYR A 321 -20.91 6.71 -0.62
C TYR A 321 -22.14 5.79 -0.71
N LEU A 322 -22.46 5.03 0.33
CA LEU A 322 -23.71 4.25 0.37
C LEU A 322 -24.93 5.16 0.58
N SER A 323 -24.80 6.23 1.38
CA SER A 323 -25.88 7.22 1.54
C SER A 323 -26.12 8.02 0.26
N ALA A 324 -25.04 8.37 -0.45
CA ALA A 324 -25.13 9.10 -1.72
C ALA A 324 -25.85 8.32 -2.84
N ARG A 325 -25.95 6.99 -2.75
CA ARG A 325 -26.67 6.14 -3.71
C ARG A 325 -28.19 6.39 -3.71
N HIS A 326 -28.77 6.74 -2.56
CA HIS A 326 -30.22 6.85 -2.39
C HIS A 326 -30.77 8.25 -2.69
N LYS A 327 -29.93 9.20 -3.09
CA LYS A 327 -30.32 10.57 -3.44
C LYS A 327 -30.45 10.72 -4.94
#